data_AF-A0A0S8BQK4-F1
#
_entry.id   AF-A0A0S8BQK4-F1
#
_cell.length_a   1.000
_cell.length_b   1.000
_cell.length_c   1.000
_cell.angle_alpha   90.00
_cell.angle_beta   90.00
_cell.angle_gamma   90.00
#
_symmetry.space_group_name_H-M   'P 1'
#
loop_
_entity.id
_entity.type
_entity.pdbx_description
1 polymer ?
#
loop_
_entity_poly.entity_id
_entity_poly.type
_entity_poly.pdbx_seq_one_letter_code
_entity_poly.pdbx_strand_id
1 'polypeptide(L)'
;MPLKKGSSQKAVSSNISELVHSGRPQKQAIAIALDVARKPRKAFGGAPAPKTLPILPKAPVAKGVQQEKLHVGPIHSHVAGRTDHLPMKVPSGSYVIPADIISSMGEGNTMAGFRVAKRIFSRPINYMTGSPGASAFAKGGSVEPVEIVAAGGEYVIHPDDVAYLGGEDLDKGHAELDKFVKLQRAKTVKTLRNLPGPKKD
;
A
#
# COMPACT_ATOMS: atom_id res chain seq x y z
N MET A 1 -14.75 -4.76 27.81
CA MET A 1 -13.40 -5.37 27.94
C MET A 1 -12.72 -5.45 26.59
N PRO A 2 -11.40 -5.21 26.49
CA PRO A 2 -10.67 -5.26 25.22
C PRO A 2 -10.29 -6.68 24.82
N LEU A 3 -10.63 -7.10 23.60
CA LEU A 3 -10.29 -8.41 23.04
C LEU A 3 -8.80 -8.51 22.64
N LYS A 4 -8.22 -9.71 22.75
CA LYS A 4 -6.83 -9.98 22.36
C LYS A 4 -6.68 -9.90 20.84
N LYS A 5 -5.68 -9.13 20.38
CA LYS A 5 -5.37 -8.95 18.96
C LYS A 5 -4.43 -10.06 18.48
N GLY A 6 -4.72 -10.65 17.32
CA GLY A 6 -3.87 -11.66 16.67
C GLY A 6 -4.65 -12.92 16.26
N SER A 7 -4.08 -13.69 15.34
CA SER A 7 -4.70 -14.87 14.73
C SER A 7 -4.35 -16.20 15.40
N SER A 8 -3.63 -16.17 16.53
CA SER A 8 -3.25 -17.41 17.22
C SER A 8 -4.45 -18.10 17.84
N GLN A 9 -4.47 -19.44 17.82
CA GLN A 9 -5.55 -20.23 18.43
C GLN A 9 -5.78 -19.88 19.91
N LYS A 10 -4.71 -19.59 20.66
CA LYS A 10 -4.79 -19.14 22.05
C LYS A 10 -5.52 -17.80 22.20
N ALA A 11 -5.28 -16.85 21.29
CA ALA A 11 -5.99 -15.56 21.29
C ALA A 11 -7.47 -15.73 20.93
N VAL A 12 -7.76 -16.55 19.90
CA VAL A 12 -9.13 -16.84 19.46
C VAL A 12 -9.93 -17.55 20.57
N SER A 13 -9.37 -18.59 21.19
CA SER A 13 -10.03 -19.34 22.27
C SER A 13 -10.28 -18.46 23.51
N SER A 14 -9.31 -17.64 23.91
CA SER A 14 -9.46 -16.69 25.01
C SER A 14 -10.58 -15.67 24.74
N ASN A 15 -10.64 -15.12 23.52
CA ASN A 15 -11.68 -14.16 23.13
C ASN A 15 -13.06 -14.81 23.12
N ILE A 16 -13.19 -16.05 22.64
CA ILE A 16 -14.47 -16.79 22.66
C ILE A 16 -14.93 -17.01 24.10
N SER A 17 -14.04 -17.47 24.98
CA SER A 17 -14.34 -17.70 26.39
C SER A 17 -14.80 -16.43 27.10
N GLU A 18 -14.08 -15.31 26.91
CA GLU A 18 -14.45 -14.01 27.46
C GLU A 18 -15.81 -13.52 26.94
N LEU A 19 -16.09 -13.68 25.64
CA LEU A 19 -17.34 -13.24 25.03
C LEU A 19 -18.54 -14.07 25.50
N VAL A 20 -18.39 -15.39 25.63
CA VAL A 20 -19.42 -16.28 26.19
C VAL A 20 -19.65 -15.97 27.67
N HIS A 21 -18.58 -15.75 28.44
CA HIS A 21 -18.68 -15.37 29.85
C HIS A 21 -19.38 -14.03 30.04
N SER A 22 -19.20 -13.10 29.10
CA SER A 22 -19.93 -11.81 29.06
C SER A 22 -21.40 -11.92 28.62
N GLY A 23 -21.92 -13.14 28.41
CA GLY A 23 -23.32 -13.40 28.06
C GLY A 23 -23.63 -13.42 26.56
N ARG A 24 -22.62 -13.46 25.67
CA ARG A 24 -22.88 -13.56 24.22
C ARG A 24 -23.16 -15.01 23.80
N PRO A 25 -24.14 -15.25 22.91
CA PRO A 25 -24.34 -16.55 22.30
C PRO A 25 -23.06 -17.05 21.63
N GLN A 26 -22.76 -18.34 21.79
CA GLN A 26 -21.51 -18.96 21.33
C GLN A 26 -21.22 -18.70 19.84
N LYS A 27 -22.24 -18.77 18.98
CA LYS A 27 -22.11 -18.46 17.54
C LYS A 27 -21.65 -17.01 17.30
N GLN A 28 -22.19 -16.07 18.06
CA GLN A 28 -21.83 -14.65 17.95
C GLN A 28 -20.42 -14.40 18.52
N ALA A 29 -20.06 -15.08 19.61
CA ALA A 29 -18.72 -15.02 20.18
C ALA A 29 -17.66 -15.52 19.19
N ILE A 30 -17.91 -16.65 18.51
CA ILE A 30 -17.04 -17.21 17.48
C ILE A 30 -16.91 -16.23 16.30
N ALA A 31 -18.01 -15.66 15.83
CA ALA A 31 -17.99 -14.70 14.72
C ALA A 31 -17.13 -13.45 15.04
N ILE A 32 -17.32 -12.86 16.22
CA ILE A 32 -16.57 -11.69 16.67
C ILE A 32 -15.09 -12.03 16.87
N ALA A 33 -14.77 -13.18 17.48
CA ALA A 33 -13.40 -13.61 17.69
C ALA A 33 -12.66 -13.87 16.36
N LEU A 34 -13.33 -14.47 15.38
CA LEU A 34 -12.78 -14.69 14.04
C LEU A 34 -12.63 -13.38 13.24
N ASP A 35 -13.52 -12.39 13.43
CA ASP A 35 -13.38 -11.06 12.83
C ASP A 35 -12.15 -10.33 13.40
N VAL A 36 -11.97 -10.35 14.72
CA VAL A 36 -10.80 -9.77 15.40
C VAL A 36 -9.50 -10.47 14.98
N ALA A 37 -9.53 -11.79 14.78
CA ALA A 37 -8.40 -12.56 14.30
C ALA A 37 -8.07 -12.29 12.81
N ARG A 38 -9.09 -12.06 11.99
CA ARG A 38 -8.95 -11.72 10.56
C ARG A 38 -8.54 -10.28 10.32
N LYS A 39 -8.77 -9.37 11.27
CA LYS A 39 -8.25 -8.00 11.20
C LYS A 39 -6.72 -8.04 11.30
N PRO A 40 -5.98 -7.81 10.20
CA PRO A 40 -4.52 -7.81 10.26
C PRO A 40 -4.08 -6.66 11.18
N ARG A 41 -2.92 -6.81 11.83
CA ARG A 41 -2.13 -5.63 12.26
C ARG A 41 -1.84 -4.84 10.99
N LYS A 42 -2.68 -3.86 10.65
CA LYS A 42 -2.41 -2.94 9.54
C LYS A 42 -1.27 -2.01 9.97
N ALA A 43 -0.05 -2.52 9.93
CA ALA A 43 1.07 -1.70 9.48
C ALA A 43 0.94 -1.67 7.97
N PHE A 44 0.79 -0.47 7.42
CA PHE A 44 0.90 -0.25 5.99
C PHE A 44 2.31 -0.70 5.57
N GLY A 45 2.44 -1.85 4.88
CA GLY A 45 3.71 -2.29 4.29
C GLY A 45 4.58 -3.32 5.05
N GLY A 46 4.05 -4.14 5.97
CA GLY A 46 4.83 -5.23 6.58
C GLY A 46 4.11 -6.57 6.59
N ALA A 47 4.60 -7.55 5.82
CA ALA A 47 4.17 -8.95 5.97
C ALA A 47 4.68 -9.51 7.32
N PRO A 48 3.90 -10.30 8.07
CA PRO A 48 4.44 -11.04 9.20
C PRO A 48 5.39 -12.12 8.69
N ALA A 49 6.64 -12.10 9.18
CA ALA A 49 7.64 -13.11 8.84
C ALA A 49 7.13 -14.53 9.14
N PRO A 50 7.31 -15.52 8.24
CA PRO A 50 6.97 -16.91 8.52
C PRO A 50 7.86 -17.46 9.64
N LYS A 51 7.26 -18.15 10.61
CA LYS A 51 7.95 -18.68 11.81
C LYS A 51 8.72 -19.99 11.62
N THR A 52 8.91 -20.46 10.39
CA THR A 52 9.57 -21.76 10.14
C THR A 52 10.31 -21.73 8.81
N LEU A 53 11.52 -21.19 8.80
CA LEU A 53 12.54 -21.54 7.80
C LEU A 53 13.79 -22.00 8.56
N PRO A 54 14.45 -23.10 8.12
CA PRO A 54 15.68 -23.56 8.74
C PRO A 54 16.75 -22.46 8.68
N ILE A 55 17.44 -22.25 9.78
CA ILE A 55 18.48 -21.22 9.95
C ILE A 55 19.66 -21.60 9.05
N LEU A 56 19.71 -21.05 7.83
CA LEU A 56 20.95 -20.96 7.08
C LEU A 56 21.90 -20.04 7.87
N PRO A 57 23.21 -20.38 7.99
CA PRO A 57 24.15 -19.53 8.69
C PRO A 57 24.16 -18.15 8.05
N LYS A 58 23.87 -17.11 8.86
CA LYS A 58 24.02 -15.71 8.45
C LYS A 58 25.47 -15.53 8.01
N ALA A 59 25.67 -15.32 6.71
CA ALA A 59 26.92 -14.78 6.20
C ALA A 59 27.28 -13.51 6.99
N PRO A 60 28.56 -13.24 7.27
CA PRO A 60 28.96 -12.10 8.08
C PRO A 60 28.41 -10.82 7.44
N VAL A 61 27.46 -10.19 8.15
CA VAL A 61 26.89 -8.91 7.76
C VAL A 61 27.99 -7.88 7.98
N ALA A 62 28.59 -7.42 6.88
CA ALA A 62 29.51 -6.29 6.90
C ALA A 62 28.82 -5.12 7.61
N LYS A 63 29.42 -4.67 8.72
CA LYS A 63 29.01 -3.45 9.42
C LYS A 63 29.25 -2.26 8.48
N GLY A 64 28.20 -1.49 8.19
CA GLY A 64 28.37 -0.10 7.77
C GLY A 64 28.04 0.24 6.32
N VAL A 65 26.87 -0.14 5.81
CA VAL A 65 26.17 0.69 4.81
C VAL A 65 24.71 0.74 5.26
N GLN A 66 24.26 1.90 5.74
CA GLN A 66 22.83 2.14 5.89
C GLN A 66 22.27 2.09 4.46
N GLN A 67 21.62 0.99 4.07
CA GLN A 67 20.89 0.97 2.81
C GLN A 67 19.81 2.05 2.89
N GLU A 68 20.00 3.14 2.14
CA GLU A 68 19.05 4.24 2.10
C GLU A 68 17.69 3.69 1.66
N LYS A 69 16.67 3.92 2.48
CA LYS A 69 15.35 3.34 2.25
C LYS A 69 14.65 4.09 1.12
N LEU A 70 14.70 3.53 -0.08
CA LEU A 70 13.92 4.02 -1.23
C LEU A 70 12.42 3.86 -0.95
N HIS A 71 11.64 4.89 -1.25
CA HIS A 71 10.19 4.89 -1.10
C HIS A 71 9.50 4.45 -2.40
N VAL A 72 8.55 3.54 -2.27
CA VAL A 72 7.65 3.08 -3.34
C VAL A 72 6.26 2.87 -2.74
N GLY A 73 5.23 3.21 -3.49
CA GLY A 73 3.83 3.07 -3.10
C GLY A 73 3.28 4.33 -2.43
N PRO A 74 2.28 4.18 -1.55
CA PRO A 74 1.58 5.30 -0.93
C PRO A 74 2.44 6.15 0.01
N ILE A 75 2.41 7.46 -0.23
CA ILE A 75 2.98 8.45 0.69
C ILE A 75 1.88 8.85 1.68
N HIS A 76 1.76 8.06 2.76
CA HIS A 76 0.84 8.37 3.84
C HIS A 76 1.52 9.31 4.84
N SER A 77 1.05 10.57 4.89
CA SER A 77 1.48 11.54 5.89
C SER A 77 0.26 12.26 6.47
N HIS A 78 0.45 12.88 7.64
CA HIS A 78 -0.54 13.78 8.24
C HIS A 78 -0.60 15.13 7.53
N VAL A 79 0.35 15.39 6.62
CA VAL A 79 0.47 16.64 5.90
C VAL A 79 -0.42 16.59 4.66
N ALA A 80 -1.23 17.62 4.46
CA ALA A 80 -2.13 17.68 3.31
C ALA A 80 -1.35 17.61 1.98
N GLY A 81 -1.90 16.95 0.97
CA GLY A 81 -1.28 16.70 -0.35
C GLY A 81 -0.98 17.90 -1.23
N ARG A 82 -0.99 19.10 -0.65
CA ARG A 82 -0.60 20.37 -1.27
C ARG A 82 0.68 20.93 -0.66
N THR A 83 1.27 20.21 0.28
CA THR A 83 2.41 20.62 1.10
C THR A 83 3.59 19.77 0.66
N ASP A 84 4.26 20.20 -0.41
CA ASP A 84 5.42 19.55 -1.02
C ASP A 84 6.65 19.75 -0.12
N HIS A 85 6.66 19.11 1.05
CA HIS A 85 7.68 19.31 2.08
C HIS A 85 8.15 17.99 2.72
N LEU A 86 7.85 16.84 2.11
CA LEU A 86 8.35 15.54 2.57
C LEU A 86 9.57 15.14 1.74
N PRO A 87 10.80 15.45 2.18
CA PRO A 87 12.00 14.98 1.50
C PRO A 87 12.08 13.46 1.60
N MET A 88 12.24 12.80 0.46
CA MET A 88 12.45 11.36 0.39
C MET A 88 13.23 10.94 -0.86
N LYS A 89 13.74 9.72 -0.85
CA LYS A 89 14.43 9.12 -1.99
C LYS A 89 13.52 8.12 -2.67
N VAL A 90 13.42 8.21 -3.99
CA VAL A 90 12.68 7.24 -4.83
C VAL A 90 13.63 6.63 -5.86
N PRO A 91 13.36 5.44 -6.40
CA PRO A 91 14.12 4.90 -7.51
C PRO A 91 14.07 5.84 -8.73
N SER A 92 15.19 6.02 -9.43
CA SER A 92 15.20 6.69 -10.73
C SER A 92 14.27 5.98 -11.72
N GLY A 93 13.52 6.76 -12.51
CA GLY A 93 12.48 6.24 -13.40
C GLY A 93 11.14 5.91 -12.71
N SER A 94 10.99 6.23 -11.43
CA SER A 94 9.67 6.15 -10.78
C SER A 94 8.68 7.18 -11.34
N TYR A 95 7.39 6.83 -11.33
CA TYR A 95 6.30 7.75 -11.64
C TYR A 95 5.53 8.11 -10.37
N VAL A 96 5.33 9.41 -10.11
CA VAL A 96 4.57 9.89 -8.96
C VAL A 96 3.16 10.28 -9.41
N ILE A 97 2.15 9.58 -8.90
CA ILE A 97 0.75 9.93 -9.15
C ILE A 97 0.33 11.02 -8.15
N PRO A 98 -0.21 12.15 -8.65
CA PRO A 98 -0.69 13.24 -7.81
C PRO A 98 -1.82 12.84 -6.84
N ALA A 99 -1.86 13.50 -5.68
CA ALA A 99 -2.84 13.23 -4.64
C ALA A 99 -4.30 13.47 -5.06
N ASP A 100 -4.57 14.41 -5.98
CA ASP A 100 -5.92 14.66 -6.52
C ASP A 100 -6.44 13.45 -7.31
N ILE A 101 -5.56 12.80 -8.08
CA ILE A 101 -5.88 11.61 -8.85
C ILE A 101 -6.10 10.41 -7.94
N ILE A 102 -5.22 10.20 -6.97
CA ILE A 102 -5.38 9.12 -5.99
C ILE A 102 -6.68 9.30 -5.21
N SER A 103 -6.95 10.50 -4.71
CA SER A 103 -8.18 10.79 -3.99
C SER A 103 -9.42 10.58 -4.87
N SER A 104 -9.40 11.03 -6.13
CA SER A 104 -10.54 10.87 -7.04
C SER A 104 -10.83 9.42 -7.40
N MET A 105 -9.79 8.58 -7.53
CA MET A 105 -9.92 7.12 -7.71
C MET A 105 -10.58 6.44 -6.49
N GLY A 106 -10.46 7.05 -5.31
CA GLY A 106 -11.10 6.61 -4.07
C GLY A 106 -12.37 7.39 -3.73
N GLU A 107 -13.01 8.05 -4.69
CA GLU A 107 -14.24 8.86 -4.48
C GLU A 107 -14.06 9.97 -3.43
N GLY A 108 -12.88 10.60 -3.41
CA GLY A 108 -12.50 11.61 -2.44
C GLY A 108 -11.81 11.05 -1.19
N ASN A 109 -11.65 9.73 -1.09
CA ASN A 109 -10.93 9.06 -0.01
C ASN A 109 -9.56 8.56 -0.46
N THR A 110 -8.49 9.21 0.00
CA THR A 110 -7.10 8.84 -0.32
C THR A 110 -6.75 7.39 0.01
N MET A 111 -7.24 6.84 1.13
CA MET A 111 -6.94 5.46 1.53
C MET A 111 -7.66 4.42 0.65
N ALA A 112 -8.85 4.74 0.16
CA ALA A 112 -9.50 3.94 -0.88
C ALA A 112 -8.74 4.06 -2.20
N GLY A 113 -8.34 5.28 -2.56
CA GLY A 113 -7.48 5.58 -3.71
C GLY A 113 -6.23 4.74 -3.77
N PHE A 114 -5.47 4.68 -2.67
CA PHE A 114 -4.28 3.85 -2.55
C PHE A 114 -4.54 2.36 -2.80
N ARG A 115 -5.69 1.83 -2.36
CA ARG A 115 -6.05 0.43 -2.62
C ARG A 115 -6.35 0.18 -4.09
N VAL A 116 -7.00 1.14 -4.75
CA VAL A 116 -7.28 1.08 -6.18
C VAL A 116 -5.96 1.19 -6.96
N ALA A 117 -5.12 2.18 -6.66
CA ALA A 117 -3.81 2.36 -7.28
C ALA A 117 -2.92 1.12 -7.16
N LYS A 118 -2.84 0.53 -5.96
CA LYS A 118 -2.11 -0.73 -5.76
C LYS A 118 -2.64 -1.89 -6.61
N ARG A 119 -3.93 -1.95 -6.88
CA ARG A 119 -4.51 -3.01 -7.73
C ARG A 119 -4.20 -2.78 -9.21
N ILE A 120 -4.15 -1.53 -9.65
CA ILE A 120 -3.99 -1.17 -11.07
C ILE A 120 -2.52 -1.19 -11.47
N PHE A 121 -1.65 -0.58 -10.66
CA PHE A 121 -0.27 -0.28 -11.06
C PHE A 121 0.76 -1.28 -10.54
N SER A 122 0.42 -2.09 -9.55
CA SER A 122 1.33 -3.18 -9.15
C SER A 122 1.14 -4.37 -10.08
N ARG A 123 2.24 -4.91 -10.60
CA ARG A 123 2.23 -6.15 -11.40
C ARG A 123 1.39 -7.24 -10.72
N PRO A 124 0.55 -7.99 -11.48
CA PRO A 124 -0.20 -9.11 -10.92
C PRO A 124 0.79 -10.12 -10.34
N ILE A 125 0.58 -10.47 -9.07
CA ILE A 125 1.36 -11.52 -8.41
C ILE A 125 1.10 -12.82 -9.17
N ASN A 126 2.10 -13.33 -9.89
CA ASN A 126 2.04 -14.68 -10.43
C ASN A 126 1.93 -15.66 -9.25
N TYR A 127 0.74 -16.26 -9.09
CA TYR A 127 0.41 -17.25 -8.06
C TYR A 127 1.23 -18.57 -8.12
N MET A 128 2.32 -18.62 -8.90
CA MET A 128 3.22 -19.77 -9.00
C MET A 128 4.47 -19.69 -8.11
N THR A 129 4.69 -18.59 -7.39
CA THR A 129 5.76 -18.51 -6.39
C THR A 129 5.21 -17.94 -5.09
N GLY A 130 5.06 -18.81 -4.09
CA GLY A 130 4.47 -18.51 -2.79
C GLY A 130 5.30 -17.54 -1.94
N SER A 131 5.36 -16.26 -2.34
CA SER A 131 5.96 -15.19 -1.55
C SER A 131 4.96 -14.04 -1.37
N PRO A 132 4.53 -13.76 -0.12
CA PRO A 132 3.65 -12.64 0.16
C PRO A 132 4.46 -11.34 0.10
N GLY A 133 4.26 -10.55 -0.95
CA GLY A 133 4.57 -9.12 -0.95
C GLY A 133 5.86 -8.67 -1.64
N ALA A 134 6.39 -9.47 -2.57
CA ALA A 134 7.47 -9.04 -3.43
C ALA A 134 7.33 -9.80 -4.74
N SER A 135 7.23 -9.10 -5.87
CA SER A 135 8.00 -9.54 -7.04
C SER A 135 9.34 -10.00 -6.49
N ALA A 136 9.82 -11.20 -6.84
CA ALA A 136 11.18 -11.58 -6.50
C ALA A 136 12.08 -10.48 -7.06
N PHE A 137 12.43 -9.50 -6.21
CA PHE A 137 13.34 -8.44 -6.55
C PHE A 137 14.59 -9.18 -6.98
N ALA A 138 14.96 -9.06 -8.25
CA ALA A 138 16.25 -9.55 -8.69
C ALA A 138 17.25 -8.92 -7.73
N LYS A 139 17.89 -9.77 -6.93
CA LYS A 139 18.79 -9.43 -5.85
C LYS A 139 20.04 -8.82 -6.50
N GLY A 140 19.98 -7.56 -6.93
CA GLY A 140 21.05 -6.94 -7.72
C GLY A 140 20.72 -5.74 -8.60
N GLY A 141 19.45 -5.32 -8.77
CA GLY A 141 19.15 -4.08 -9.48
C GLY A 141 19.37 -2.86 -8.59
N SER A 142 20.56 -2.26 -8.59
CA SER A 142 20.76 -0.95 -7.96
C SER A 142 20.15 0.13 -8.84
N VAL A 143 18.92 0.55 -8.53
CA VAL A 143 18.36 1.76 -9.15
C VAL A 143 18.94 2.98 -8.42
N GLU A 144 19.38 3.98 -9.16
CA GLU A 144 19.94 5.20 -8.56
C GLU A 144 18.86 5.92 -7.73
N PRO A 145 19.16 6.31 -6.48
CA PRO A 145 18.24 7.12 -5.68
C PRO A 145 18.11 8.52 -6.27
N VAL A 146 16.87 8.97 -6.49
CA VAL A 146 16.56 10.36 -6.79
C VAL A 146 15.90 10.99 -5.57
N GLU A 147 16.46 12.12 -5.13
CA GLU A 147 15.88 12.93 -4.06
C GLU A 147 14.71 13.74 -4.62
N ILE A 148 13.54 13.58 -4.00
CA ILE A 148 12.34 14.33 -4.32
C ILE A 148 11.79 14.97 -3.06
N VAL A 149 11.01 16.03 -3.27
CA VAL A 149 10.15 16.59 -2.23
C VAL A 149 8.71 16.26 -2.61
N ALA A 150 8.06 15.45 -1.79
CA ALA A 150 6.75 14.89 -2.08
C ALA A 150 5.68 15.42 -1.10
N ALA A 151 4.42 15.14 -1.40
CA ALA A 151 3.28 15.50 -0.55
C ALA A 151 2.49 14.28 -0.06
N GLY A 152 1.76 14.46 1.04
CA GLY A 152 0.88 13.41 1.57
C GLY A 152 -0.26 13.07 0.61
N GLY A 153 -0.46 11.79 0.31
CA GLY A 153 -1.54 11.36 -0.59
C GLY A 153 -1.08 11.03 -2.00
N GLU A 154 0.18 11.28 -2.33
CA GLU A 154 0.80 10.83 -3.58
C GLU A 154 1.10 9.33 -3.56
N TYR A 155 1.29 8.76 -4.75
CA TYR A 155 1.62 7.35 -4.92
C TYR A 155 2.81 7.18 -5.87
N VAL A 156 3.86 6.53 -5.40
CA VAL A 156 5.07 6.25 -6.19
C VAL A 156 4.95 4.88 -6.85
N ILE A 157 5.04 4.83 -8.18
CA ILE A 157 5.14 3.59 -8.96
C ILE A 157 6.62 3.25 -9.18
N HIS A 158 6.99 1.98 -8.98
CA HIS A 158 8.35 1.51 -9.22
C HIS A 158 8.70 1.54 -10.72
N PRO A 159 9.93 1.87 -11.13
CA PRO A 159 10.34 1.88 -12.54
C PRO A 159 10.02 0.56 -13.28
N ASP A 160 10.20 -0.60 -12.64
CA ASP A 160 9.83 -1.90 -13.25
C ASP A 160 8.32 -2.04 -13.53
N ASP A 161 7.47 -1.43 -12.68
CA ASP A 161 6.02 -1.40 -12.90
C ASP A 161 5.68 -0.38 -13.98
N VAL A 162 6.38 0.76 -14.04
CA VAL A 162 6.24 1.76 -15.12
C VAL A 162 6.59 1.14 -16.47
N ALA A 163 7.75 0.50 -16.58
CA ALA A 163 8.18 -0.19 -17.79
C ALA A 163 7.19 -1.29 -18.18
N TYR A 164 6.71 -2.10 -17.22
CA TYR A 164 5.70 -3.12 -17.47
C TYR A 164 4.42 -2.54 -18.09
N LEU A 165 3.91 -1.43 -17.56
CA LEU A 165 2.74 -0.74 -18.10
C LEU A 165 2.97 -0.21 -19.52
N GLY A 166 4.22 0.09 -19.87
CA GLY A 166 4.66 0.49 -21.21
C GLY A 166 5.00 -0.67 -22.16
N GLY A 167 4.82 -1.93 -21.75
CA GLY A 167 5.22 -3.10 -22.54
C GLY A 167 6.71 -3.42 -22.47
N GLU A 168 7.28 -3.32 -21.26
CA GLU A 168 8.72 -3.43 -20.95
C GLU A 168 9.55 -2.26 -21.53
N ASP A 169 8.91 -1.11 -21.75
CA ASP A 169 9.51 0.14 -22.22
C ASP A 169 9.19 1.27 -21.23
N LEU A 170 10.23 1.82 -20.60
CA LEU A 170 10.09 2.81 -19.53
C LEU A 170 9.49 4.12 -20.04
N ASP A 171 9.95 4.63 -21.18
CA ASP A 171 9.50 5.91 -21.75
C ASP A 171 8.04 5.82 -22.18
N LYS A 172 7.65 4.70 -22.82
CA LYS A 172 6.24 4.42 -23.12
C LYS A 172 5.41 4.32 -21.85
N GLY A 173 5.94 3.69 -20.80
CA GLY A 173 5.30 3.60 -19.49
C GLY A 173 4.96 4.97 -18.92
N HIS A 174 5.93 5.89 -18.91
CA HIS A 174 5.71 7.28 -18.50
C HIS A 174 4.66 7.98 -19.36
N ALA A 175 4.71 7.83 -20.68
CA ALA A 175 3.75 8.45 -21.60
C ALA A 175 2.31 7.95 -21.38
N GLU A 176 2.12 6.66 -21.12
CA GLU A 176 0.79 6.09 -20.83
C GLU A 176 0.27 6.51 -19.46
N LEU A 177 1.14 6.59 -18.45
CA LEU A 177 0.77 7.11 -17.13
C LEU A 177 0.37 8.59 -17.19
N ASP A 178 1.04 9.40 -18.01
CA ASP A 178 0.65 10.79 -18.25
C ASP A 178 -0.73 10.91 -18.91
N LYS A 179 -1.01 10.07 -19.91
CA LYS A 179 -2.35 10.01 -20.53
C LYS A 179 -3.38 9.59 -19.50
N PHE A 180 -3.09 8.57 -18.69
CA PHE A 180 -3.97 8.12 -17.61
C PHE A 180 -4.29 9.26 -16.62
N VAL A 181 -3.28 9.99 -16.15
CA VAL A 181 -3.45 11.12 -15.21
C VAL A 181 -4.33 12.21 -15.84
N LYS A 182 -4.06 12.58 -17.10
CA LYS A 182 -4.86 13.59 -17.82
C LYS A 182 -6.31 13.15 -17.99
N LEU A 183 -6.54 11.90 -18.39
CA LEU A 183 -7.89 11.33 -18.55
C LEU A 183 -8.64 11.27 -17.23
N GLN A 184 -7.99 10.80 -16.17
CA GLN A 184 -8.60 10.69 -14.86
C GLN A 184 -8.94 12.07 -14.30
N ARG A 185 -8.07 13.07 -14.47
CA ARG A 185 -8.36 14.47 -14.10
C ARG A 185 -9.55 15.02 -14.86
N ALA A 186 -9.61 14.82 -16.17
CA ALA A 186 -10.73 15.27 -17.00
C ALA A 186 -12.04 14.62 -16.55
N LYS A 187 -12.02 13.32 -16.24
CA LYS A 187 -13.17 12.60 -15.67
C LYS A 187 -13.60 13.19 -14.33
N THR A 188 -12.67 13.43 -13.41
CA THR A 188 -12.96 14.04 -12.10
C THR A 188 -13.60 15.41 -12.26
N VAL A 189 -13.03 16.28 -13.10
CA VAL A 189 -13.59 17.62 -13.36
C VAL A 189 -15.01 17.52 -13.92
N LYS A 190 -15.24 16.61 -14.88
CA LYS A 190 -16.58 16.38 -15.45
C LYS A 190 -17.58 15.93 -14.39
N THR A 191 -17.19 15.00 -13.52
CA THR A 191 -18.04 14.54 -12.42
C THR A 191 -18.37 15.67 -11.46
N LEU A 192 -17.36 16.42 -10.98
CA LEU A 192 -17.55 17.50 -10.02
C LEU A 192 -18.44 18.63 -10.57
N ARG A 193 -18.31 18.97 -11.86
CA ARG A 193 -19.16 19.98 -12.53
C ARG A 193 -20.63 19.59 -12.58
N ASN A 194 -20.94 18.29 -12.58
CA ASN A 194 -22.30 17.78 -12.69
C ASN A 194 -22.97 17.55 -11.33
N LEU A 195 -22.25 17.73 -10.22
CA LEU A 195 -22.83 17.60 -8.89
C LEU A 195 -23.71 18.81 -8.57
N PRO A 196 -24.81 18.61 -7.82
CA PRO A 196 -25.59 19.72 -7.29
C PRO A 196 -24.70 20.68 -6.51
N GLY A 197 -24.96 21.98 -6.65
CA GLY A 197 -24.28 23.00 -5.85
C GLY A 197 -24.49 22.76 -4.35
N PRO A 198 -23.62 23.32 -3.50
CA PRO A 198 -23.79 23.23 -2.06
C PRO A 198 -25.17 23.78 -1.69
N LYS A 199 -25.86 23.08 -0.78
CA LYS A 199 -27.14 23.55 -0.25
C LYS A 199 -26.90 24.95 0.34
N LYS A 200 -27.69 25.92 -0.13
CA LYS A 200 -27.75 27.23 0.50
C LYS A 200 -28.76 27.11 1.64
N ASP A 201 -28.30 27.29 2.86
CA ASP A 201 -29.18 27.46 4.02
C ASP A 201 -29.78 28.86 4.04
#